data_AF-A0AAE3QRN6-F1
#
_entry.id   AF-A0AAE3QRN6-F1
#
_cell.length_a   1.000
_cell.length_b   1.000
_cell.length_c   1.000
_cell.angle_alpha   90.00
_cell.angle_beta   90.00
_cell.angle_gamma   90.00
#
_symmetry.space_group_name_H-M   'P 1'
#
loop_
_entity.id
_entity.type
_entity.pdbx_description
1 polymer ?
#
loop_
_entity_poly.entity_id
_entity_poly.type
_entity_poly.pdbx_seq_one_letter_code
_entity_poly.pdbx_strand_id
1 'polypeptide(L)'
;MPKIAPKQIRDINETEAKKYEDFVLRLSIFSGILVAIILKADLFKLLNINTIPQNSLGWSTSHWVYVFKNDQPLTLIPKVFKVLIGCFAAGIFISFGSKFWHDLLDIILQIKELRRKLVDEKTYNNVTTIKQLDERIELYSDEIVKGAIEQNYLLLNGDSNDLSCEFILRNGKMDRGILVRAKSPTTLINIPAVVDYTTQLNKFTVYVQTVYVGTAETCATIQIGGEAGNLVGKKINGYGTVGCIIKQKGSDDPMILSCYHVLKSDKHNWERMSILTPSEHQQIIIRENGVDQYVAILEHGYRNDRADIAYAKIINKWLLDKSIFKGMAVPTSYRTVTKDDARNRTRIYFKGKTNQKEKYGFIYSESCPLSNITYAGDPGKWNFKELIAITKLDSQNRLIKVSEKGDSGSIVYDEQTNAALGMVVAQDKAFTYLIPFDRILNDNGLELFKDSFLS
;
A
#
# COMPACT_ATOMS: atom_id res chain seq x y z
N MET A 1 70.74 8.07 18.96
CA MET A 1 70.26 8.04 17.56
C MET A 1 68.74 8.16 17.57
N PRO A 2 68.16 9.21 16.96
CA PRO A 2 66.70 9.35 16.90
C PRO A 2 66.12 8.33 15.91
N LYS A 3 65.13 7.55 16.36
CA LYS A 3 64.35 6.64 15.49
C LYS A 3 63.40 7.47 14.64
N ILE A 4 63.67 7.56 13.34
CA ILE A 4 62.74 8.12 12.36
C ILE A 4 61.52 7.19 12.29
N ALA A 5 60.33 7.75 12.45
CA ALA A 5 59.08 7.00 12.46
C ALA A 5 58.76 6.45 11.04
N PRO A 6 58.31 5.20 10.90
CA PRO A 6 58.08 4.52 9.62
C PRO A 6 57.01 5.16 8.71
N LYS A 7 56.26 6.15 9.22
CA LYS A 7 55.22 6.87 8.48
C LYS A 7 55.81 7.89 7.48
N GLN A 8 56.89 8.60 7.85
CA GLN A 8 57.52 9.59 6.98
C GLN A 8 58.23 8.96 5.77
N ILE A 9 58.71 7.72 5.88
CA ILE A 9 59.37 7.00 4.78
C ILE A 9 58.33 6.55 3.73
N ARG A 10 57.07 6.34 4.12
CA ARG A 10 55.99 5.88 3.23
C ARG A 10 55.44 7.03 2.36
N ASP A 11 55.27 8.22 2.95
CA ASP A 11 54.76 9.40 2.23
C ASP A 11 55.76 9.97 1.22
N ILE A 12 57.07 9.84 1.48
CA ILE A 12 58.13 10.23 0.54
C ILE A 12 58.11 9.30 -0.68
N ASN A 13 57.92 7.99 -0.49
CA ASN A 13 57.83 7.01 -1.58
C ASN A 13 56.59 7.20 -2.46
N GLU A 14 55.42 7.54 -1.89
CA GLU A 14 54.21 7.80 -2.68
C GLU A 14 54.33 9.07 -3.54
N THR A 15 54.98 10.11 -3.01
CA THR A 15 55.20 11.36 -3.74
C THR A 15 56.18 11.17 -4.91
N GLU A 16 57.23 10.37 -4.72
CA GLU A 16 58.18 10.02 -5.78
C GLU A 16 57.57 9.08 -6.83
N ALA A 17 56.78 8.09 -6.40
CA ALA A 17 56.04 7.20 -7.31
C ALA A 17 55.10 7.99 -8.21
N LYS A 18 54.33 8.94 -7.65
CA LYS A 18 53.42 9.80 -8.43
C LYS A 18 54.15 10.68 -9.45
N LYS A 19 55.31 11.25 -9.07
CA LYS A 19 56.15 12.03 -10.01
C LYS A 19 56.69 11.15 -11.14
N TYR A 20 57.05 9.90 -10.83
CA TYR A 20 57.50 8.94 -11.84
C TYR A 20 56.36 8.52 -12.77
N GLU A 21 55.16 8.26 -12.25
CA GLU A 21 53.95 7.99 -13.04
C GLU A 21 53.60 9.15 -13.98
N ASP A 22 53.62 10.39 -13.48
CA ASP A 22 53.38 11.59 -14.29
C ASP A 22 54.43 11.75 -15.40
N PHE A 23 55.69 11.44 -15.11
CA PHE A 23 56.77 11.47 -16.10
C PHE A 23 56.56 10.41 -17.19
N VAL A 24 56.28 9.17 -16.80
CA VAL A 24 56.01 8.06 -17.73
C VAL A 24 54.77 8.36 -18.58
N LEU A 25 53.72 8.93 -18.00
CA LEU A 25 52.51 9.32 -18.72
C LEU A 25 52.81 10.40 -19.77
N ARG A 26 53.54 11.46 -19.39
CA ARG A 26 53.93 12.52 -20.33
C ARG A 26 54.82 11.99 -21.45
N LEU A 27 55.74 11.09 -21.12
CA LEU A 27 56.62 10.46 -22.10
C LEU A 27 55.83 9.56 -23.07
N SER A 28 54.85 8.81 -22.57
CA SER A 28 53.93 8.01 -23.40
C SER A 28 53.08 8.89 -24.32
N ILE A 29 52.50 9.97 -23.79
CA ILE A 29 51.73 10.95 -24.58
C ILE A 29 52.58 11.55 -25.70
N PHE A 30 53.80 11.97 -25.36
CA PHE A 30 54.73 12.53 -26.33
C PHE A 30 55.13 11.50 -27.41
N SER A 31 55.45 10.26 -27.02
CA SER A 31 55.84 9.22 -27.98
C SER A 31 54.68 8.83 -28.90
N GLY A 32 53.45 8.72 -28.39
CA GLY A 32 52.28 8.42 -29.23
C GLY A 32 51.94 9.57 -30.19
N ILE A 33 52.04 10.83 -29.77
CA ILE A 33 51.90 11.98 -30.68
C ILE A 33 52.98 11.97 -31.75
N LEU A 34 54.23 11.71 -31.38
CA LEU A 34 55.35 11.63 -32.33
C LEU A 34 55.12 10.52 -33.37
N VAL A 35 54.73 9.33 -32.91
CA VAL A 35 54.40 8.19 -33.79
C VAL A 35 53.23 8.53 -34.70
N ALA A 36 52.16 9.14 -34.18
CA ALA A 36 51.01 9.54 -34.97
C ALA A 36 51.36 10.58 -36.06
N ILE A 37 52.24 11.55 -35.76
CA ILE A 37 52.73 12.53 -36.73
C ILE A 37 53.60 11.85 -37.80
N ILE A 38 54.53 10.98 -37.41
CA ILE A 38 55.41 10.25 -38.35
C ILE A 38 54.57 9.42 -39.33
N LEU A 39 53.54 8.72 -38.81
CA LEU A 39 52.66 7.87 -39.60
C LEU A 39 51.52 8.64 -40.30
N LYS A 40 51.38 9.95 -40.06
CA LYS A 40 50.23 10.76 -40.50
C LYS A 40 48.89 10.13 -40.10
N ALA A 41 48.83 9.54 -38.90
CA ALA A 41 47.66 8.90 -38.37
C ALA A 41 46.65 9.96 -37.91
N ASP A 42 45.84 10.47 -38.84
CA ASP A 42 44.77 11.43 -38.54
C ASP A 42 43.52 10.68 -38.04
N LEU A 43 43.19 10.85 -36.75
CA LEU A 43 42.04 10.20 -36.12
C LEU A 43 40.74 10.40 -36.90
N PHE A 44 40.50 11.59 -37.44
CA PHE A 44 39.25 11.90 -38.14
C PHE A 44 39.17 11.22 -39.50
N LYS A 45 40.31 10.97 -40.14
CA LYS A 45 40.36 10.16 -41.37
C LYS A 45 40.23 8.68 -41.06
N LEU A 46 40.85 8.20 -39.99
CA LEU A 46 40.76 6.80 -39.57
C LEU A 46 39.32 6.41 -39.16
N LEU A 47 38.55 7.33 -38.57
CA LEU A 47 37.16 7.10 -38.18
C LEU A 47 36.15 7.32 -39.32
N ASN A 48 36.56 7.88 -40.45
CA ASN A 48 35.66 8.10 -41.57
C ASN A 48 35.53 6.81 -42.40
N ILE A 49 34.34 6.21 -42.37
CA ILE A 49 33.99 4.91 -42.99
C ILE A 49 34.25 4.91 -44.51
N ASN A 50 34.25 6.08 -45.15
CA ASN A 50 34.42 6.22 -46.59
C ASN A 50 35.90 6.27 -47.05
N THR A 51 36.86 6.21 -46.12
CA THR A 51 38.29 6.28 -46.44
C THR A 51 38.94 4.90 -46.40
N ILE A 52 39.57 4.50 -47.50
CA ILE A 52 40.38 3.28 -47.56
C ILE A 52 41.58 3.46 -46.59
N PRO A 53 41.78 2.59 -45.59
CA PRO A 53 42.78 2.77 -44.53
C PRO A 53 44.22 3.00 -45.03
N GLN A 54 44.54 2.41 -46.18
CA GLN A 54 45.84 2.55 -46.83
C GLN A 54 46.12 3.97 -47.34
N ASN A 55 45.09 4.77 -47.62
CA ASN A 55 45.21 6.16 -48.06
C ASN A 55 45.22 7.15 -46.89
N SER A 56 44.91 6.70 -45.68
CA SER A 56 44.90 7.52 -44.46
C SER A 56 46.23 7.50 -43.70
N LEU A 57 47.16 6.61 -44.05
CA LEU A 57 48.45 6.46 -43.40
C LEU A 57 49.59 6.82 -44.35
N GLY A 58 50.60 7.53 -43.85
CA GLY A 58 51.80 7.91 -44.58
C GLY A 58 51.74 9.28 -45.25
N TRP A 59 52.88 9.96 -45.27
CA TRP A 59 53.09 11.19 -46.02
C TRP A 59 53.35 10.85 -47.48
N SER A 60 52.31 10.82 -48.33
CA SER A 60 52.55 10.66 -49.76
C SER A 60 53.24 11.91 -50.34
N THR A 61 54.31 11.71 -51.11
CA THR A 61 55.10 12.75 -51.77
C THR A 61 54.27 13.62 -52.72
N SER A 62 53.17 13.10 -53.25
CA SER A 62 52.21 13.83 -54.08
C SER A 62 51.37 14.86 -53.30
N HIS A 63 51.21 14.73 -51.98
CA HIS A 63 50.38 15.65 -51.18
C HIS A 63 51.08 16.99 -50.92
N TRP A 64 52.38 16.97 -50.63
CA TRP A 64 53.17 18.19 -50.43
C TRP A 64 53.32 18.98 -51.74
N VAL A 65 53.49 18.30 -52.87
CA VAL A 65 53.58 18.95 -54.18
C VAL A 65 52.24 19.59 -54.59
N TYR A 66 51.10 18.98 -54.27
CA TYR A 66 49.79 19.56 -54.60
C TYR A 66 49.39 20.74 -53.69
N VAL A 67 49.71 20.64 -52.39
CA VAL A 67 49.42 21.68 -51.41
C VAL A 67 50.22 22.96 -51.69
N PHE A 68 51.48 22.85 -52.12
CA PHE A 68 52.33 24.03 -52.36
C PHE A 68 52.24 24.63 -53.77
N LYS A 69 51.64 23.95 -54.74
CA LYS A 69 51.71 24.36 -56.17
C LYS A 69 50.47 25.11 -56.69
N ASN A 70 49.34 25.13 -55.97
CA ASN A 70 48.10 25.75 -56.50
C ASN A 70 47.14 26.39 -55.47
N ASP A 71 47.37 26.28 -54.16
CA ASP A 71 46.48 26.88 -53.15
C ASP A 71 47.02 28.23 -52.64
N GLN A 72 46.14 29.23 -52.54
CA GLN A 72 46.44 30.52 -51.89
C GLN A 72 46.87 30.26 -50.43
N PRO A 73 47.89 30.98 -49.90
CA PRO A 73 48.46 30.70 -48.58
C PRO A 73 47.44 30.73 -47.44
N LEU A 74 46.35 31.50 -47.57
CA LEU A 74 45.28 31.58 -46.57
C LEU A 74 44.43 30.31 -46.41
N THR A 75 44.27 29.48 -47.44
CA THR A 75 43.46 28.24 -47.34
C THR A 75 44.24 27.03 -46.83
N LEU A 76 45.56 27.17 -46.70
CA LEU A 76 46.49 26.10 -46.34
C LEU A 76 46.55 25.86 -44.82
N ILE A 77 46.52 26.94 -44.06
CA ILE A 77 46.60 26.96 -42.59
C ILE A 77 45.52 26.09 -41.94
N PRO A 78 44.21 26.23 -42.24
CA PRO A 78 43.18 25.43 -41.60
C PRO A 78 43.26 23.94 -41.98
N LYS A 79 43.71 23.59 -43.19
CA LYS A 79 43.87 22.20 -43.63
C LYS A 79 45.01 21.51 -42.86
N VAL A 80 46.16 22.17 -42.73
CA VAL A 80 47.31 21.65 -41.97
C VAL A 80 46.95 21.54 -40.48
N PHE A 81 46.28 22.54 -39.92
CA PHE A 81 45.87 22.54 -38.53
C PHE A 81 44.89 21.40 -38.22
N LYS A 82 43.92 21.12 -39.11
CA LYS A 82 43.00 19.99 -38.95
C LYS A 82 43.73 18.64 -38.91
N VAL A 83 44.71 18.43 -39.80
CA VAL A 83 45.51 17.20 -39.81
C VAL A 83 46.37 17.08 -38.56
N LEU A 84 46.96 18.18 -38.08
CA LEU A 84 47.75 18.19 -36.84
C LEU A 84 46.90 17.90 -35.60
N ILE A 85 45.68 18.45 -35.52
CA ILE A 85 44.74 18.11 -34.44
C ILE A 85 44.36 16.63 -34.52
N GLY A 86 44.10 16.12 -35.73
CA GLY A 86 43.80 14.71 -35.96
C GLY A 86 44.93 13.78 -35.50
N CYS A 87 46.18 14.11 -35.84
CA CYS A 87 47.36 13.38 -35.39
C CYS A 87 47.60 13.51 -33.88
N PHE A 88 47.35 14.68 -33.30
CA PHE A 88 47.47 14.90 -31.85
C PHE A 88 46.46 14.05 -31.08
N ALA A 89 45.19 14.03 -31.53
CA ALA A 89 44.16 13.19 -30.95
C ALA A 89 44.50 11.71 -31.09
N ALA A 90 44.90 11.25 -32.29
CA ALA A 90 45.33 9.87 -32.51
C ALA A 90 46.51 9.48 -31.60
N GLY A 91 47.48 10.38 -31.43
CA GLY A 91 48.61 10.19 -30.55
C GLY A 91 48.19 9.95 -29.10
N ILE A 92 47.28 10.79 -28.57
CA ILE A 92 46.71 10.62 -27.23
C ILE A 92 46.05 9.23 -27.06
N PHE A 93 45.25 8.79 -28.04
CA PHE A 93 44.59 7.49 -28.00
C PHE A 93 45.58 6.30 -28.08
N ILE A 94 46.67 6.45 -28.83
CA ILE A 94 47.75 5.43 -28.88
C ILE A 94 48.49 5.38 -27.55
N SER A 95 48.77 6.54 -26.94
CA SER A 95 49.53 6.67 -25.70
C SER A 95 48.85 6.12 -24.45
N PHE A 96 47.52 6.11 -24.44
CA PHE A 96 46.76 5.52 -23.33
C PHE A 96 46.77 3.97 -23.34
N GLY A 97 47.24 3.36 -24.44
CA GLY A 97 47.51 1.92 -24.52
C GLY A 97 46.29 1.02 -24.30
N SER A 98 46.53 -0.28 -24.10
CA SER A 98 45.48 -1.28 -23.92
C SER A 98 44.61 -1.04 -22.69
N LYS A 99 45.15 -0.45 -21.62
CA LYS A 99 44.42 -0.20 -20.37
C LYS A 99 43.22 0.72 -20.57
N PHE A 100 43.38 1.80 -21.35
CA PHE A 100 42.26 2.68 -21.69
C PHE A 100 41.19 1.98 -22.52
N TRP A 101 41.58 1.15 -23.48
CA TRP A 101 40.62 0.39 -24.27
C TRP A 101 39.85 -0.63 -23.44
N HIS A 102 40.49 -1.26 -22.45
CA HIS A 102 39.82 -2.12 -21.48
C HIS A 102 38.86 -1.34 -20.58
N ASP A 103 39.29 -0.22 -20.00
CA ASP A 103 38.43 0.62 -19.16
C ASP A 103 37.23 1.20 -19.94
N LEU A 104 37.45 1.63 -21.19
CA LEU A 104 36.37 2.09 -22.09
C LEU A 104 35.40 0.96 -22.42
N LEU A 105 35.91 -0.25 -22.70
CA LEU A 105 35.09 -1.41 -23.02
C LEU A 105 34.26 -1.85 -21.82
N ASP A 106 34.82 -1.79 -20.60
CA ASP A 106 34.09 -2.07 -19.36
C ASP A 106 32.99 -1.03 -19.12
N ILE A 107 33.25 0.26 -19.34
CA ILE A 107 32.23 1.32 -19.26
C ILE A 107 31.14 1.09 -20.31
N ILE A 108 31.51 0.75 -21.55
CA ILE A 108 30.53 0.45 -22.61
C ILE A 108 29.71 -0.78 -22.27
N LEU A 109 30.31 -1.83 -21.68
CA LEU A 109 29.59 -3.01 -21.22
C LEU A 109 28.65 -2.69 -20.07
N GLN A 110 29.07 -1.89 -19.09
CA GLN A 110 28.21 -1.43 -17.99
C GLN A 110 27.05 -0.58 -18.52
N ILE A 111 27.29 0.35 -19.44
CA ILE A 111 26.25 1.15 -20.10
C ILE A 111 25.33 0.23 -20.92
N LYS A 112 25.86 -0.78 -21.59
CA LYS A 112 25.08 -1.77 -22.33
C LYS A 112 24.24 -2.63 -21.40
N GLU A 113 24.74 -3.00 -20.22
CA GLU A 113 23.97 -3.73 -19.20
C GLU A 113 22.92 -2.85 -18.53
N LEU A 114 23.22 -1.60 -18.21
CA LEU A 114 22.27 -0.60 -17.71
C LEU A 114 21.18 -0.33 -18.75
N ARG A 115 21.57 -0.13 -20.02
CA ARG A 115 20.64 -0.01 -21.14
C ARG A 115 19.86 -1.30 -21.33
N ARG A 116 20.46 -2.48 -21.24
CA ARG A 116 19.74 -3.76 -21.29
C ARG A 116 18.77 -3.90 -20.12
N LYS A 117 19.11 -3.47 -18.90
CA LYS A 117 18.21 -3.47 -17.73
C LYS A 117 17.09 -2.42 -17.84
N LEU A 118 17.34 -1.31 -18.53
CA LEU A 118 16.35 -0.26 -18.83
C LEU A 118 15.48 -0.58 -20.07
N VAL A 119 16.00 -1.36 -21.02
CA VAL A 119 15.38 -1.72 -22.31
C VAL A 119 14.92 -3.19 -22.32
N ASP A 120 15.11 -3.95 -21.23
CA ASP A 120 14.64 -5.33 -21.14
C ASP A 120 13.12 -5.32 -21.30
N GLU A 121 12.65 -5.71 -22.48
CA GLU A 121 11.26 -5.72 -22.90
C GLU A 121 10.37 -6.47 -21.89
N LYS A 122 10.91 -7.46 -21.18
CA LYS A 122 10.15 -8.21 -20.15
C LYS A 122 9.82 -7.38 -18.90
N THR A 123 10.51 -6.28 -18.67
CA THR A 123 10.30 -5.42 -17.50
C THR A 123 9.34 -4.26 -17.83
N TYR A 124 9.29 -3.78 -19.08
CA TYR A 124 8.47 -2.62 -19.46
C TYR A 124 7.36 -2.88 -20.50
N ASN A 125 7.42 -3.93 -21.34
CA ASN A 125 6.40 -4.15 -22.38
C ASN A 125 5.05 -4.67 -21.85
N ASN A 126 4.94 -5.00 -20.57
CA ASN A 126 3.66 -5.35 -19.94
C ASN A 126 2.97 -4.16 -19.27
N VAL A 127 3.54 -2.95 -19.38
CA VAL A 127 2.96 -1.69 -18.88
C VAL A 127 2.54 -0.87 -20.10
N THR A 128 1.37 -1.18 -20.65
CA THR A 128 0.80 -0.48 -21.81
C THR A 128 0.02 0.77 -21.40
N THR A 129 -0.24 0.97 -20.11
CA THR A 129 -1.04 2.09 -19.59
C THR A 129 -0.40 2.74 -18.35
N ILE A 130 -0.64 4.05 -18.16
CA ILE A 130 -0.20 4.81 -16.97
C ILE A 130 -0.65 4.12 -15.67
N LYS A 131 -1.85 3.51 -15.67
CA LYS A 131 -2.38 2.77 -14.53
C LYS A 131 -1.50 1.60 -14.09
N GLN A 132 -0.92 0.86 -15.03
CA GLN A 132 -0.01 -0.26 -14.72
C GLN A 132 1.36 0.23 -14.21
N LEU A 133 1.77 1.44 -14.59
CA LEU A 133 2.97 2.08 -14.04
C LEU A 133 2.71 2.52 -12.59
N ASP A 134 1.56 3.12 -12.32
CA ASP A 134 1.13 3.49 -10.97
C ASP A 134 1.05 2.26 -10.05
N GLU A 135 0.43 1.17 -10.50
CA GLU A 135 0.38 -0.12 -9.78
C GLU A 135 1.78 -0.66 -9.44
N ARG A 136 2.75 -0.49 -10.35
CA ARG A 136 4.13 -0.93 -10.12
C ARG A 136 4.89 -0.02 -9.15
N ILE A 137 4.69 1.28 -9.23
CA ILE A 137 5.24 2.24 -8.25
C ILE A 137 4.66 1.93 -6.86
N GLU A 138 3.38 1.57 -6.78
CA GLU A 138 2.75 1.15 -5.52
C GLU A 138 3.36 -0.15 -4.97
N LEU A 139 3.59 -1.17 -5.80
CA LEU A 139 4.27 -2.40 -5.37
C LEU A 139 5.68 -2.11 -4.82
N TYR A 140 6.44 -1.23 -5.49
CA TYR A 140 7.74 -0.77 -4.96
C TYR A 140 7.60 -0.06 -3.62
N SER A 141 6.54 0.74 -3.42
CA SER A 141 6.30 1.40 -2.14
C SER A 141 5.95 0.43 -1.02
N ASP A 142 5.15 -0.60 -1.29
CA ASP A 142 4.81 -1.64 -0.30
C ASP A 142 6.04 -2.47 0.09
N GLU A 143 6.91 -2.81 -0.87
CA GLU A 143 8.17 -3.50 -0.62
C GLU A 143 9.13 -2.66 0.23
N ILE A 144 9.26 -1.36 -0.07
CA ILE A 144 10.08 -0.42 0.71
C ILE A 144 9.56 -0.34 2.15
N VAL A 145 8.24 -0.22 2.36
CA VAL A 145 7.65 -0.13 3.69
C VAL A 145 7.82 -1.45 4.46
N LYS A 146 7.61 -2.61 3.82
CA LYS A 146 7.85 -3.92 4.44
C LYS A 146 9.31 -4.11 4.83
N GLY A 147 10.24 -3.78 3.94
CA GLY A 147 11.67 -3.80 4.24
C GLY A 147 12.04 -2.86 5.39
N ALA A 148 11.39 -1.68 5.47
CA ALA A 148 11.56 -0.76 6.59
C ALA A 148 11.07 -1.34 7.92
N ILE A 149 9.93 -2.04 7.92
CA ILE A 149 9.41 -2.76 9.09
C ILE A 149 10.40 -3.82 9.55
N GLU A 150 10.90 -4.65 8.63
CA GLU A 150 11.85 -5.72 8.95
C GLU A 150 13.16 -5.18 9.51
N GLN A 151 13.75 -4.17 8.86
CA GLN A 151 15.02 -3.58 9.29
C GLN A 151 14.90 -2.87 10.65
N ASN A 152 13.73 -2.31 10.97
CA ASN A 152 13.48 -1.56 12.20
C ASN A 152 12.58 -2.32 13.19
N TYR A 153 12.45 -3.63 13.05
CA TYR A 153 11.47 -4.41 13.80
C TYR A 153 11.59 -4.25 15.31
N LEU A 154 12.81 -4.34 15.87
CA LEU A 154 13.03 -4.20 17.32
C LEU A 154 12.64 -2.81 17.84
N LEU A 155 12.82 -1.77 17.03
CA LEU A 155 12.46 -0.39 17.37
C LEU A 155 10.95 -0.18 17.33
N LEU A 156 10.27 -0.77 16.34
CA LEU A 156 8.85 -0.57 16.08
C LEU A 156 7.95 -1.50 16.92
N ASN A 157 8.39 -2.75 17.13
CA ASN A 157 7.55 -3.82 17.68
C ASN A 157 7.33 -3.71 19.19
N GLY A 158 8.17 -2.98 19.94
CA GLY A 158 8.01 -2.75 21.38
C GLY A 158 7.53 -4.01 22.16
N ASP A 159 6.60 -3.81 23.11
CA ASP A 159 5.94 -4.89 23.86
C ASP A 159 4.72 -5.46 23.12
N SER A 160 4.90 -5.95 21.87
CA SER A 160 3.85 -6.57 21.03
C SER A 160 2.89 -5.57 20.35
N ASN A 161 3.45 -4.54 19.71
CA ASN A 161 2.69 -3.70 18.79
C ASN A 161 2.27 -4.49 17.53
N ASP A 162 1.13 -4.15 16.95
CA ASP A 162 0.72 -4.67 15.65
C ASP A 162 1.26 -3.74 14.56
N LEU A 163 2.09 -4.28 13.66
CA LEU A 163 2.82 -3.55 12.61
C LEU A 163 2.23 -3.91 11.25
N SER A 164 1.81 -2.89 10.50
CA SER A 164 1.20 -3.08 9.18
C SER A 164 1.68 -2.03 8.18
N CYS A 165 1.75 -2.45 6.91
CA CYS A 165 1.98 -1.57 5.76
C CYS A 165 0.63 -1.05 5.28
N GLU A 166 0.32 0.21 5.55
CA GLU A 166 -1.00 0.80 5.32
C GLU A 166 -0.87 2.19 4.70
N PHE A 167 -2.00 2.75 4.27
CA PHE A 167 -2.06 4.19 4.04
C PHE A 167 -2.16 4.92 5.39
N ILE A 168 -1.25 5.84 5.64
CA ILE A 168 -1.20 6.66 6.85
C ILE A 168 -1.57 8.12 6.53
N LEU A 169 -2.21 8.79 7.50
CA LEU A 169 -2.60 10.19 7.33
C LEU A 169 -1.44 11.12 7.68
N ARG A 170 -0.92 11.84 6.69
CA ARG A 170 0.15 12.82 6.85
C ARG A 170 -0.26 14.16 6.24
N ASN A 171 -0.28 15.22 7.04
CA ASN A 171 -0.63 16.57 6.60
C ASN A 171 -1.94 16.62 5.79
N GLY A 172 -2.96 15.85 6.21
CA GLY A 172 -4.26 15.77 5.55
C GLY A 172 -4.33 14.85 4.31
N LYS A 173 -3.20 14.30 3.85
CA LYS A 173 -3.11 13.38 2.70
C LYS A 173 -2.79 11.96 3.16
N MET A 174 -3.38 10.96 2.50
CA MET A 174 -3.01 9.56 2.69
C MET A 174 -1.72 9.27 1.91
N ASP A 175 -0.74 8.67 2.58
CA ASP A 175 0.56 8.28 2.02
C ASP A 175 0.91 6.86 2.48
N ARG A 176 1.76 6.14 1.75
CA ARG A 176 2.20 4.81 2.19
C ARG A 176 3.17 4.94 3.36
N GLY A 177 2.96 4.14 4.40
CA GLY A 177 3.83 4.14 5.57
C GLY A 177 3.56 3.00 6.53
N ILE A 178 4.25 3.05 7.66
CA ILE A 178 4.12 2.06 8.72
C ILE A 178 3.04 2.52 9.68
N LEU A 179 2.00 1.72 9.84
CA LEU A 179 1.03 1.91 10.91
C LEU A 179 1.43 1.04 12.11
N VAL A 180 1.67 1.69 13.25
CA VAL A 180 1.97 1.01 14.50
C VAL A 180 0.77 1.12 15.43
N ARG A 181 0.09 -0.01 15.65
CA ARG A 181 -1.06 -0.09 16.54
C ARG A 181 -0.62 -0.59 17.91
N ALA A 182 -0.70 0.29 18.89
CA ALA A 182 -0.32 -0.02 20.27
C ALA A 182 -1.52 -0.32 21.17
N LYS A 183 -1.37 -1.33 22.02
CA LYS A 183 -2.35 -1.69 23.06
C LYS A 183 -2.22 -0.84 24.32
N SER A 184 -1.10 -0.15 24.51
CA SER A 184 -0.85 0.78 25.62
C SER A 184 -0.32 2.11 25.10
N PRO A 185 -0.72 3.26 25.66
CA PRO A 185 -0.14 4.56 25.28
C PRO A 185 1.36 4.64 25.60
N THR A 186 1.83 3.92 26.62
CA THR A 186 3.23 3.96 27.06
C THR A 186 4.20 3.34 26.05
N THR A 187 3.74 2.37 25.26
CA THR A 187 4.59 1.74 24.22
C THR A 187 4.82 2.66 23.01
N LEU A 188 4.07 3.76 22.90
CA LEU A 188 4.19 4.72 21.79
C LEU A 188 5.25 5.80 22.02
N ILE A 189 5.72 6.00 23.26
CA ILE A 189 6.56 7.15 23.64
C ILE A 189 7.89 7.16 22.87
N ASN A 190 8.42 6.00 22.51
CA ASN A 190 9.74 5.85 21.89
C ASN A 190 9.70 5.49 20.40
N ILE A 191 8.52 5.52 19.78
CA ILE A 191 8.39 5.15 18.36
C ILE A 191 8.63 6.41 17.52
N PRO A 192 9.67 6.43 16.67
CA PRO A 192 9.96 7.61 15.87
C PRO A 192 8.87 7.81 14.79
N ALA A 193 8.63 9.06 14.41
CA ALA A 193 7.69 9.40 13.33
C ALA A 193 8.19 9.02 11.93
N VAL A 194 9.48 8.69 11.81
CA VAL A 194 10.13 8.23 10.59
C VAL A 194 11.17 7.17 10.93
N VAL A 195 11.36 6.21 10.03
CA VAL A 195 12.47 5.26 10.08
C VAL A 195 13.20 5.26 8.75
N ASP A 196 14.50 4.99 8.79
CA ASP A 196 15.31 4.82 7.60
C ASP A 196 15.27 3.36 7.14
N TYR A 197 15.19 3.16 5.83
CA TYR A 197 15.33 1.86 5.18
C TYR A 197 16.47 1.94 4.17
N THR A 198 17.50 1.11 4.36
CA THR A 198 18.70 1.14 3.52
C THR A 198 18.78 -0.14 2.71
N THR A 199 18.68 0.01 1.39
CA THR A 199 18.98 -1.05 0.43
C THR A 199 20.45 -1.00 0.02
N GLN A 200 20.92 -1.96 -0.78
CA GLN A 200 22.27 -1.93 -1.33
C GLN A 200 22.55 -0.72 -2.23
N LEU A 201 21.50 -0.10 -2.79
CA LEU A 201 21.63 0.94 -3.81
C LEU A 201 21.20 2.32 -3.29
N ASN A 202 20.18 2.36 -2.43
CA ASN A 202 19.51 3.59 -2.02
C ASN A 202 19.11 3.56 -0.55
N LYS A 203 19.00 4.74 0.05
CA LYS A 203 18.41 4.97 1.36
C LYS A 203 17.06 5.66 1.20
N PHE A 204 16.04 5.12 1.85
CA PHE A 204 14.67 5.62 1.86
C PHE A 204 14.29 6.06 3.27
N THR A 205 13.44 7.09 3.37
CA THR A 205 12.82 7.48 4.63
C THR A 205 11.36 7.09 4.59
N VAL A 206 10.93 6.25 5.54
CA VAL A 206 9.57 5.74 5.64
C VAL A 206 8.89 6.36 6.85
N TYR A 207 7.71 6.92 6.65
CA TYR A 207 6.93 7.53 7.71
C TYR A 207 6.23 6.48 8.57
N VAL A 208 6.11 6.79 9.87
CA VAL A 208 5.47 5.94 10.86
C VAL A 208 4.32 6.72 11.49
N GLN A 209 3.11 6.17 11.43
CA GLN A 209 1.97 6.67 12.18
C GLN A 209 1.69 5.74 13.35
N THR A 210 1.71 6.29 14.55
CA THR A 210 1.36 5.57 15.77
C THR A 210 -0.11 5.81 16.10
N VAL A 211 -0.82 4.73 16.41
CA VAL A 211 -2.23 4.78 16.80
C VAL A 211 -2.43 3.95 18.05
N TYR A 212 -2.98 4.58 19.07
CA TYR A 212 -3.40 3.87 20.26
C TYR A 212 -4.79 3.27 20.04
N VAL A 213 -4.84 1.95 19.88
CA VAL A 213 -6.07 1.22 19.58
C VAL A 213 -6.78 0.77 20.86
N GLY A 214 -6.03 0.38 21.90
CA GLY A 214 -6.60 -0.27 23.08
C GLY A 214 -7.10 -1.70 22.77
N THR A 215 -8.03 -2.21 23.57
CA THR A 215 -8.67 -3.51 23.31
C THR A 215 -9.89 -3.29 22.43
N ALA A 216 -9.97 -4.02 21.32
CA ALA A 216 -11.17 -4.02 20.50
C ALA A 216 -12.32 -4.74 21.21
N GLU A 217 -13.47 -4.10 21.25
CA GLU A 217 -14.70 -4.61 21.85
C GLU A 217 -15.82 -4.58 20.81
N THR A 218 -16.80 -5.46 20.97
CA THR A 218 -18.05 -5.34 20.21
C THR A 218 -18.74 -4.00 20.44
N CYS A 219 -19.44 -3.53 19.42
CA CYS A 219 -20.33 -2.38 19.56
C CYS A 219 -21.70 -2.78 20.13
N ALA A 220 -21.83 -3.84 20.92
CA ALA A 220 -23.08 -4.17 21.61
C ALA A 220 -23.03 -3.69 23.06
N THR A 221 -24.17 -3.26 23.60
CA THR A 221 -24.31 -3.01 25.04
C THR A 221 -25.22 -4.09 25.62
N ILE A 222 -24.77 -4.73 26.70
CA ILE A 222 -25.65 -5.51 27.57
C ILE A 222 -26.28 -4.54 28.56
N GLN A 223 -27.41 -3.93 28.20
CA GLN A 223 -28.28 -3.23 29.13
C GLN A 223 -29.73 -3.47 28.74
N ILE A 224 -30.54 -3.82 29.74
CA ILE A 224 -31.96 -4.14 29.61
C ILE A 224 -32.71 -2.88 29.15
N GLY A 225 -33.33 -2.90 27.97
CA GLY A 225 -34.32 -1.90 27.56
C GLY A 225 -34.09 -1.15 26.24
N GLY A 226 -34.87 -1.51 25.21
CA GLY A 226 -35.11 -0.84 23.93
C GLY A 226 -34.37 -1.50 22.77
N GLU A 227 -34.91 -2.56 22.15
CA GLU A 227 -34.06 -3.63 21.62
C GLU A 227 -34.55 -4.18 20.27
N ALA A 228 -33.63 -4.47 19.35
CA ALA A 228 -33.63 -5.75 18.65
C ALA A 228 -32.64 -6.64 19.41
N GLY A 229 -33.17 -7.70 20.01
CA GLY A 229 -32.45 -8.61 20.88
C GLY A 229 -33.34 -9.82 21.17
N ASN A 230 -32.71 -10.94 21.49
CA ASN A 230 -33.41 -12.20 21.70
C ASN A 230 -34.03 -12.24 23.11
N LEU A 231 -35.30 -12.63 23.23
CA LEU A 231 -35.92 -12.88 24.53
C LEU A 231 -35.64 -14.32 24.96
N VAL A 232 -34.81 -14.48 25.99
CA VAL A 232 -34.69 -15.74 26.73
C VAL A 232 -35.28 -15.51 28.12
N GLY A 233 -36.55 -15.83 28.31
CA GLY A 233 -37.18 -15.74 29.63
C GLY A 233 -37.16 -14.32 30.22
N LYS A 234 -38.11 -13.46 29.85
CA LYS A 234 -38.37 -12.12 30.42
C LYS A 234 -37.20 -11.11 30.45
N LYS A 235 -36.01 -11.44 29.94
CA LYS A 235 -34.87 -10.52 29.80
C LYS A 235 -34.30 -10.59 28.40
N ILE A 236 -33.93 -9.43 27.88
CA ILE A 236 -33.29 -9.29 26.58
C ILE A 236 -31.79 -9.18 26.82
N ASN A 237 -31.02 -10.03 26.14
CA ASN A 237 -29.57 -10.10 26.31
C ASN A 237 -28.86 -9.17 25.34
N GLY A 238 -28.85 -7.90 25.72
CA GLY A 238 -28.19 -6.83 25.00
C GLY A 238 -28.99 -6.30 23.81
N TYR A 239 -28.48 -5.20 23.27
CA TYR A 239 -29.05 -4.55 22.10
C TYR A 239 -27.99 -4.23 21.06
N GLY A 240 -28.42 -4.30 19.81
CA GLY A 240 -27.71 -3.79 18.65
C GLY A 240 -28.67 -3.12 17.67
N THR A 241 -28.23 -3.06 16.42
CA THR A 241 -28.96 -2.46 15.31
C THR A 241 -29.37 -3.53 14.32
N VAL A 242 -30.62 -3.50 13.87
CA VAL A 242 -31.03 -4.27 12.68
C VAL A 242 -30.42 -3.58 11.47
N GLY A 243 -29.64 -4.31 10.69
CA GLY A 243 -28.87 -3.73 9.60
C GLY A 243 -29.74 -3.35 8.41
N CYS A 244 -30.31 -4.36 7.75
CA CYS A 244 -31.17 -4.17 6.59
C CYS A 244 -32.08 -5.38 6.38
N ILE A 245 -32.97 -5.28 5.38
CA ILE A 245 -33.79 -6.41 4.92
C ILE A 245 -33.10 -7.04 3.72
N ILE A 246 -33.01 -8.36 3.78
CA ILE A 246 -32.46 -9.24 2.75
C ILE A 246 -33.46 -10.35 2.46
N LYS A 247 -33.13 -11.20 1.50
CA LYS A 247 -33.82 -12.47 1.25
C LYS A 247 -32.82 -13.54 0.89
N GLN A 248 -33.22 -14.80 1.05
CA GLN A 248 -32.45 -15.91 0.52
C GLN A 248 -32.61 -15.99 -1.01
N LYS A 249 -31.55 -16.37 -1.74
CA LYS A 249 -31.62 -16.59 -3.19
C LYS A 249 -32.72 -17.60 -3.53
N GLY A 250 -33.63 -17.19 -4.42
CA GLY A 250 -34.79 -18.01 -4.81
C GLY A 250 -35.97 -17.97 -3.84
N SER A 251 -35.91 -17.17 -2.77
CA SER A 251 -37.02 -16.90 -1.87
C SER A 251 -37.48 -15.44 -2.01
N ASP A 252 -38.77 -15.20 -1.78
CA ASP A 252 -39.35 -13.86 -1.67
C ASP A 252 -39.71 -13.51 -0.22
N ASP A 253 -39.37 -14.38 0.73
CA ASP A 253 -39.60 -14.08 2.14
C ASP A 253 -38.54 -13.10 2.65
N PRO A 254 -38.96 -11.93 3.18
CA PRO A 254 -38.04 -10.94 3.70
C PRO A 254 -37.47 -11.39 5.05
N MET A 255 -36.21 -11.06 5.25
CA MET A 255 -35.45 -11.43 6.42
C MET A 255 -34.67 -10.22 6.92
N ILE A 256 -34.58 -10.07 8.24
CA ILE A 256 -33.70 -9.06 8.84
C ILE A 256 -32.27 -9.60 8.92
N LEU A 257 -31.29 -8.75 8.65
CA LEU A 257 -29.86 -9.03 8.81
C LEU A 257 -29.29 -8.24 9.99
N SER A 258 -28.45 -8.86 10.82
CA SER A 258 -27.64 -8.18 11.84
C SER A 258 -26.43 -9.03 12.21
N CYS A 259 -25.65 -8.60 13.21
CA CYS A 259 -24.62 -9.45 13.80
C CYS A 259 -25.24 -10.60 14.59
N TYR A 260 -24.57 -11.75 14.60
CA TYR A 260 -25.01 -12.88 15.42
C TYR A 260 -24.96 -12.53 16.91
N HIS A 261 -23.91 -11.87 17.39
CA HIS A 261 -23.85 -11.45 18.79
C HIS A 261 -24.96 -10.48 19.22
N VAL A 262 -25.68 -9.88 18.27
CA VAL A 262 -26.86 -9.03 18.53
C VAL A 262 -28.14 -9.87 18.62
N LEU A 263 -28.31 -10.85 17.73
CA LEU A 263 -29.53 -11.67 17.67
C LEU A 263 -29.44 -12.99 18.45
N LYS A 264 -28.27 -13.35 18.94
CA LYS A 264 -28.00 -14.59 19.66
C LYS A 264 -28.73 -14.64 21.01
N SER A 265 -29.29 -15.80 21.31
CA SER A 265 -29.78 -16.18 22.63
C SER A 265 -28.72 -16.82 23.51
N ASP A 266 -28.90 -16.79 24.83
CA ASP A 266 -28.11 -17.57 25.80
C ASP A 266 -28.15 -19.07 25.54
N LYS A 267 -29.21 -19.58 24.90
CA LYS A 267 -29.34 -21.01 24.58
C LYS A 267 -28.43 -21.45 23.43
N HIS A 268 -27.92 -20.52 22.64
CA HIS A 268 -27.03 -20.86 21.56
C HIS A 268 -25.57 -20.78 21.99
N ASN A 269 -24.74 -21.60 21.34
CA ASN A 269 -23.31 -21.39 21.41
C ASN A 269 -22.89 -20.21 20.52
N TRP A 270 -21.68 -19.75 20.76
CA TRP A 270 -21.09 -18.58 20.16
C TRP A 270 -20.57 -18.81 18.73
N GLU A 271 -20.24 -20.05 18.36
CA GLU A 271 -19.73 -20.42 17.03
C GLU A 271 -20.85 -20.54 16.01
N ARG A 272 -21.96 -21.16 16.39
CA ARG A 272 -23.08 -21.45 15.50
C ARG A 272 -24.37 -21.56 16.29
N MET A 273 -25.46 -21.14 15.67
CA MET A 273 -26.79 -21.46 16.13
C MET A 273 -26.94 -22.99 16.21
N SER A 274 -27.22 -23.50 17.40
CA SER A 274 -27.65 -24.89 17.58
C SER A 274 -29.00 -25.05 16.89
N ILE A 275 -29.19 -26.14 16.14
CA ILE A 275 -30.49 -26.45 15.52
C ILE A 275 -31.48 -26.64 16.68
N LEU A 276 -32.35 -25.67 16.82
CA LEU A 276 -33.42 -25.69 17.79
C LEU A 276 -34.59 -26.48 17.20
N THR A 277 -35.28 -27.25 18.04
CA THR A 277 -36.56 -27.82 17.64
C THR A 277 -37.53 -26.69 17.26
N PRO A 278 -38.58 -26.92 16.43
CA PRO A 278 -39.53 -25.87 16.06
C PRO A 278 -40.15 -25.12 17.25
N SER A 279 -40.30 -25.78 18.41
CA SER A 279 -40.75 -25.21 19.68
C SER A 279 -39.72 -24.28 20.36
N GLU A 280 -38.48 -24.30 19.90
CA GLU A 280 -37.36 -23.53 20.44
C GLU A 280 -36.93 -22.40 19.50
N HIS A 281 -37.54 -22.29 18.31
CA HIS A 281 -37.31 -21.19 17.38
C HIS A 281 -37.33 -19.83 18.10
N GLN A 282 -36.24 -19.09 17.97
CA GLN A 282 -36.05 -17.86 18.72
C GLN A 282 -36.72 -16.69 18.04
N GLN A 283 -37.63 -16.08 18.76
CA GLN A 283 -38.37 -14.93 18.28
C GLN A 283 -37.56 -13.67 18.55
N ILE A 284 -37.34 -12.89 17.49
CA ILE A 284 -36.77 -11.56 17.55
C ILE A 284 -37.89 -10.58 17.86
N ILE A 285 -37.63 -9.73 18.84
CA ILE A 285 -38.58 -8.74 19.32
C ILE A 285 -38.03 -7.36 19.02
N ILE A 286 -38.92 -6.47 18.63
CA ILE A 286 -38.66 -5.04 18.52
C ILE A 286 -39.54 -4.35 19.56
N ARG A 287 -38.93 -3.55 20.43
CA ARG A 287 -39.66 -2.72 21.40
C ARG A 287 -40.02 -1.37 20.78
N GLU A 288 -41.30 -1.16 20.48
CA GLU A 288 -41.83 0.12 19.98
C GLU A 288 -42.78 0.71 21.04
N ASN A 289 -42.54 1.96 21.45
CA ASN A 289 -43.35 2.65 22.46
C ASN A 289 -43.53 1.85 23.77
N GLY A 290 -42.49 1.11 24.19
CA GLY A 290 -42.52 0.28 25.39
C GLY A 290 -43.24 -1.06 25.25
N VAL A 291 -43.77 -1.38 24.05
CA VAL A 291 -44.45 -2.65 23.76
C VAL A 291 -43.52 -3.55 22.97
N ASP A 292 -43.33 -4.77 23.47
CA ASP A 292 -42.56 -5.82 22.79
C ASP A 292 -43.41 -6.42 21.66
N GLN A 293 -42.95 -6.25 20.42
CA GLN A 293 -43.58 -6.84 19.23
C GLN A 293 -42.71 -7.96 18.67
N TYR A 294 -43.30 -9.12 18.43
CA TYR A 294 -42.63 -10.25 17.77
C TYR A 294 -42.56 -10.01 16.27
N VAL A 295 -41.34 -9.89 15.73
CA VAL A 295 -41.13 -9.41 14.36
C VAL A 295 -40.58 -10.50 13.44
N ALA A 296 -39.63 -11.29 13.94
CA ALA A 296 -38.95 -12.29 13.13
C ALA A 296 -38.61 -13.56 13.93
N ILE A 297 -38.27 -14.63 13.23
CA ILE A 297 -37.73 -15.87 13.81
C ILE A 297 -36.30 -16.03 13.32
N LEU A 298 -35.34 -16.20 14.23
CA LEU A 298 -33.95 -16.44 13.90
C LEU A 298 -33.81 -17.75 13.12
N GLU A 299 -33.38 -17.67 11.86
CA GLU A 299 -33.21 -18.84 11.00
C GLU A 299 -31.76 -19.30 10.91
N HIS A 300 -30.82 -18.36 11.03
CA HIS A 300 -29.42 -18.67 10.97
C HIS A 300 -28.60 -17.66 11.77
N GLY A 301 -27.51 -18.14 12.34
CA GLY A 301 -26.54 -17.32 13.04
C GLY A 301 -25.25 -18.09 13.25
N TYR A 302 -24.12 -17.45 12.98
CA TYR A 302 -22.82 -18.02 13.25
C TYR A 302 -21.76 -16.94 13.43
N ARG A 303 -20.65 -17.34 14.05
CA ARG A 303 -19.45 -16.54 14.15
C ARG A 303 -18.22 -17.40 13.88
N ASN A 304 -17.34 -16.87 13.05
CA ASN A 304 -16.05 -17.47 12.74
C ASN A 304 -14.99 -16.36 12.56
N ASP A 305 -13.85 -16.68 11.94
CA ASP A 305 -12.75 -15.75 11.71
C ASP A 305 -12.99 -14.76 10.54
N ARG A 306 -14.15 -14.82 9.89
CA ARG A 306 -14.52 -13.95 8.75
C ARG A 306 -15.86 -13.25 8.91
N ALA A 307 -16.71 -13.72 9.81
CA ALA A 307 -18.11 -13.31 9.91
C ALA A 307 -18.64 -13.43 11.34
N ASP A 308 -19.55 -12.52 11.67
CA ASP A 308 -20.43 -12.54 12.83
C ASP A 308 -21.80 -12.08 12.32
N ILE A 309 -22.60 -13.03 11.85
CA ILE A 309 -23.78 -12.77 11.01
C ILE A 309 -24.94 -13.59 11.50
N ALA A 310 -26.10 -12.96 11.60
CA ALA A 310 -27.37 -13.63 11.79
C ALA A 310 -28.45 -13.03 10.93
N TYR A 311 -29.38 -13.87 10.51
CA TYR A 311 -30.57 -13.45 9.80
C TYR A 311 -31.81 -14.17 10.30
N ALA A 312 -32.90 -13.42 10.35
CA ALA A 312 -34.17 -13.88 10.92
C ALA A 312 -35.32 -13.59 9.95
N LYS A 313 -36.14 -14.59 9.70
CA LYS A 313 -37.30 -14.49 8.80
C LYS A 313 -38.40 -13.68 9.43
N ILE A 314 -38.91 -12.67 8.72
CA ILE A 314 -39.98 -11.82 9.19
C ILE A 314 -41.30 -12.61 9.14
N ILE A 315 -41.95 -12.77 10.28
CA ILE A 315 -43.20 -13.53 10.40
C ILE A 315 -44.44 -12.64 10.22
N ASN A 316 -44.32 -11.35 10.54
CA ASN A 316 -45.40 -10.38 10.49
C ASN A 316 -45.14 -9.38 9.36
N LYS A 317 -45.48 -9.74 8.12
CA LYS A 317 -45.21 -8.91 6.92
C LYS A 317 -45.81 -7.51 7.00
N TRP A 318 -46.94 -7.32 7.70
CA TRP A 318 -47.53 -6.00 7.93
C TRP A 318 -46.62 -5.03 8.70
N LEU A 319 -45.58 -5.52 9.39
CA LEU A 319 -44.58 -4.67 10.03
C LEU A 319 -43.70 -3.94 9.03
N LEU A 320 -43.52 -4.48 7.82
CA LEU A 320 -42.76 -3.86 6.73
C LEU A 320 -43.33 -2.49 6.36
N ASP A 321 -44.66 -2.35 6.42
CA ASP A 321 -45.37 -1.11 6.10
C ASP A 321 -45.40 -0.10 7.27
N LYS A 322 -44.86 -0.47 8.44
CA LYS A 322 -44.87 0.37 9.64
C LYS A 322 -43.61 1.22 9.80
N SER A 323 -43.75 2.26 10.64
CA SER A 323 -42.68 3.13 11.15
C SER A 323 -41.40 2.41 11.55
N ILE A 324 -41.52 1.17 12.05
CA ILE A 324 -40.41 0.35 12.56
C ILE A 324 -39.30 0.17 11.52
N PHE A 325 -39.66 -0.07 10.26
CA PHE A 325 -38.68 -0.22 9.17
C PHE A 325 -38.57 1.00 8.26
N LYS A 326 -39.51 1.94 8.36
CA LYS A 326 -39.55 3.17 7.53
C LYS A 326 -38.33 4.10 7.71
N GLY A 327 -37.53 3.92 8.76
CA GLY A 327 -36.27 4.64 8.99
C GLY A 327 -35.00 3.82 8.72
N MET A 328 -35.15 2.53 8.42
CA MET A 328 -34.04 1.65 8.13
C MET A 328 -33.64 1.84 6.67
N ALA A 329 -32.40 2.27 6.44
CA ALA A 329 -31.88 2.34 5.09
C ALA A 329 -31.87 0.92 4.50
N VAL A 330 -32.59 0.71 3.40
CA VAL A 330 -32.49 -0.50 2.60
C VAL A 330 -31.46 -0.21 1.51
N PRO A 331 -30.33 -0.94 1.48
CA PRO A 331 -29.36 -0.74 0.42
C PRO A 331 -30.02 -1.05 -0.93
N THR A 332 -29.91 -0.13 -1.89
CA THR A 332 -30.34 -0.37 -3.27
C THR A 332 -29.30 -1.19 -4.05
N SER A 333 -28.04 -1.09 -3.61
CA SER A 333 -26.89 -1.79 -4.17
C SER A 333 -25.85 -2.06 -3.08
N TYR A 334 -24.84 -2.85 -3.43
CA TYR A 334 -23.66 -3.08 -2.61
C TYR A 334 -22.43 -3.18 -3.50
N ARG A 335 -21.25 -2.94 -2.94
CA ARG A 335 -19.98 -3.09 -3.66
C ARG A 335 -18.85 -3.51 -2.72
N THR A 336 -17.83 -4.14 -3.30
CA THR A 336 -16.57 -4.45 -2.59
C THR A 336 -15.81 -3.15 -2.32
N VAL A 337 -15.24 -3.05 -1.12
CA VAL A 337 -14.30 -1.98 -0.76
C VAL A 337 -12.93 -2.30 -1.35
N THR A 338 -12.29 -1.32 -1.98
CA THR A 338 -10.98 -1.49 -2.63
C THR A 338 -9.91 -0.67 -1.92
N LYS A 339 -8.64 -0.91 -2.29
CA LYS A 339 -7.50 -0.09 -1.86
C LYS A 339 -7.65 1.39 -2.24
N ASP A 340 -8.26 1.66 -3.39
CA ASP A 340 -8.52 3.03 -3.83
C ASP A 340 -9.49 3.75 -2.89
N ASP A 341 -10.42 3.05 -2.26
CA ASP A 341 -11.31 3.66 -1.28
C ASP A 341 -10.55 4.16 -0.05
N ALA A 342 -9.61 3.35 0.46
CA ALA A 342 -8.74 3.74 1.58
C ALA A 342 -7.83 4.91 1.18
N ARG A 343 -7.22 4.84 -0.01
CA ARG A 343 -6.35 5.89 -0.57
C ARG A 343 -7.08 7.22 -0.74
N ASN A 344 -8.29 7.17 -1.30
CA ASN A 344 -9.10 8.35 -1.60
C ASN A 344 -9.94 8.82 -0.41
N ARG A 345 -9.90 8.11 0.72
CA ARG A 345 -10.73 8.36 1.91
C ARG A 345 -12.20 8.42 1.52
N THR A 346 -12.67 7.42 0.78
CA THR A 346 -14.08 7.31 0.38
C THR A 346 -14.95 7.55 1.61
N ARG A 347 -15.80 8.57 1.50
CA ARG A 347 -16.64 8.99 2.61
C ARG A 347 -17.76 8.00 2.81
N ILE A 348 -18.08 7.78 4.08
CA ILE A 348 -19.10 6.84 4.49
C ILE A 348 -20.08 7.50 5.43
N TYR A 349 -21.26 6.91 5.52
CA TYR A 349 -22.20 7.20 6.58
C TYR A 349 -22.96 5.95 7.01
N PHE A 350 -23.50 5.98 8.22
CA PHE A 350 -24.47 4.99 8.68
C PHE A 350 -25.38 5.54 9.77
N LYS A 351 -26.49 4.85 10.01
CA LYS A 351 -27.38 5.07 11.15
C LYS A 351 -27.30 3.85 12.05
N GLY A 352 -26.81 4.06 13.26
CA GLY A 352 -26.90 3.07 14.33
C GLY A 352 -27.98 3.44 15.32
N LYS A 353 -28.30 2.50 16.23
CA LYS A 353 -29.24 2.75 17.32
C LYS A 353 -28.82 3.97 18.15
N THR A 354 -27.53 4.10 18.44
CA THR A 354 -27.05 5.10 19.40
C THR A 354 -27.16 6.50 18.78
N ASN A 355 -28.07 7.30 19.35
CA ASN A 355 -28.45 8.66 18.97
C ASN A 355 -29.34 8.83 17.72
N GLN A 356 -29.66 7.77 16.97
CA GLN A 356 -30.47 7.80 15.72
C GLN A 356 -30.01 8.83 14.66
N LYS A 357 -28.84 9.44 14.85
CA LYS A 357 -28.25 10.42 13.94
C LYS A 357 -27.31 9.71 12.99
N GLU A 358 -27.22 10.24 11.78
CA GLU A 358 -26.21 9.81 10.82
C GLU A 358 -24.81 10.08 11.37
N LYS A 359 -23.98 9.05 11.30
CA LYS A 359 -22.58 9.08 11.68
C LYS A 359 -21.76 9.05 10.40
N TYR A 360 -20.80 9.96 10.31
CA TYR A 360 -19.98 10.16 9.12
C TYR A 360 -18.51 9.82 9.41
N GLY A 361 -17.82 9.33 8.39
CA GLY A 361 -16.41 8.98 8.45
C GLY A 361 -15.83 8.71 7.08
N PHE A 362 -14.73 7.98 7.02
CA PHE A 362 -14.12 7.52 5.77
C PHE A 362 -13.50 6.14 5.93
N ILE A 363 -13.33 5.44 4.81
CA ILE A 363 -12.59 4.17 4.76
C ILE A 363 -11.12 4.44 5.03
N TYR A 364 -10.57 3.71 6.01
CA TYR A 364 -9.16 3.79 6.38
C TYR A 364 -8.36 2.63 5.80
N SER A 365 -8.91 1.41 5.83
CA SER A 365 -8.29 0.21 5.26
C SER A 365 -9.38 -0.75 4.79
N GLU A 366 -9.16 -1.37 3.64
CA GLU A 366 -10.04 -2.35 3.02
C GLU A 366 -9.96 -3.73 3.67
N SER A 367 -8.81 -4.06 4.29
CA SER A 367 -8.56 -5.36 4.91
C SER A 367 -7.65 -5.23 6.12
N CYS A 368 -8.26 -5.24 7.29
CA CYS A 368 -7.65 -5.13 8.59
C CYS A 368 -7.90 -6.42 9.39
N PRO A 369 -6.88 -7.24 9.65
CA PRO A 369 -7.00 -8.30 10.65
C PRO A 369 -7.17 -7.68 12.03
N LEU A 370 -7.97 -8.31 12.87
CA LEU A 370 -8.23 -7.87 14.23
C LEU A 370 -8.18 -9.06 15.17
N SER A 371 -7.28 -9.00 16.15
CA SER A 371 -7.08 -10.10 17.10
C SER A 371 -7.62 -9.77 18.49
N ASN A 372 -7.94 -10.82 19.24
CA ASN A 372 -8.35 -10.72 20.63
C ASN A 372 -9.61 -9.86 20.89
N ILE A 373 -10.56 -9.87 19.96
CA ILE A 373 -11.87 -9.22 20.17
C ILE A 373 -12.59 -9.95 21.31
N THR A 374 -13.07 -9.19 22.27
CA THR A 374 -13.89 -9.69 23.37
C THR A 374 -15.35 -9.37 23.12
N TYR A 375 -16.21 -10.32 23.50
CA TYR A 375 -17.66 -10.21 23.43
C TYR A 375 -18.20 -10.27 24.85
N ALA A 376 -19.15 -9.40 25.17
CA ALA A 376 -19.78 -9.44 26.47
C ALA A 376 -20.59 -10.74 26.61
N GLY A 377 -20.36 -11.49 27.70
CA GLY A 377 -20.95 -12.82 27.91
C GLY A 377 -20.24 -13.97 27.18
N ASP A 378 -19.12 -13.70 26.51
CA ASP A 378 -18.24 -14.72 25.95
C ASP A 378 -16.90 -14.76 26.68
N PRO A 379 -16.50 -15.89 27.30
CA PRO A 379 -15.16 -16.02 27.85
C PRO A 379 -14.07 -16.10 26.76
N GLY A 380 -14.44 -16.39 25.51
CA GLY A 380 -13.53 -16.53 24.38
C GLY A 380 -12.98 -15.21 23.84
N LYS A 381 -11.82 -15.31 23.18
CA LYS A 381 -11.23 -14.24 22.37
C LYS A 381 -11.28 -14.62 20.90
N TRP A 382 -11.66 -13.66 20.06
CA TRP A 382 -11.91 -13.90 18.66
C TRP A 382 -10.94 -13.13 17.77
N ASN A 383 -10.56 -13.77 16.67
CA ASN A 383 -9.68 -13.18 15.66
C ASN A 383 -10.44 -13.13 14.35
N PHE A 384 -10.49 -11.95 13.73
CA PHE A 384 -11.01 -11.74 12.40
C PHE A 384 -9.87 -11.45 11.44
N LYS A 385 -9.92 -12.03 10.24
CA LYS A 385 -8.83 -11.92 9.26
C LYS A 385 -8.96 -10.73 8.32
N GLU A 386 -10.18 -10.39 7.94
CA GLU A 386 -10.44 -9.51 6.79
C GLU A 386 -11.63 -8.58 7.08
N LEU A 387 -11.46 -7.62 8.00
CA LEU A 387 -12.45 -6.57 8.28
C LEU A 387 -12.12 -5.29 7.53
N ILE A 388 -13.12 -4.50 7.17
CA ILE A 388 -12.88 -3.12 6.73
C ILE A 388 -12.71 -2.25 7.98
N ALA A 389 -11.72 -1.35 7.99
CA ALA A 389 -11.56 -0.35 9.03
C ALA A 389 -12.04 1.01 8.53
N ILE A 390 -12.95 1.64 9.29
CA ILE A 390 -13.40 3.01 9.06
C ILE A 390 -13.05 3.89 10.28
N THR A 391 -12.90 5.17 10.05
CA THR A 391 -12.54 6.14 11.10
C THR A 391 -13.07 7.53 10.77
N LYS A 392 -12.92 8.46 11.71
CA LYS A 392 -13.10 9.89 11.49
C LYS A 392 -11.99 10.66 12.21
N LEU A 393 -11.86 11.94 11.88
CA LEU A 393 -10.92 12.83 12.55
C LEU A 393 -11.64 13.66 13.60
N ASP A 394 -11.03 13.80 14.77
CA ASP A 394 -11.46 14.79 15.76
C ASP A 394 -10.92 16.19 15.43
N SER A 395 -11.23 17.17 16.30
CA SER A 395 -10.76 18.56 16.15
C SER A 395 -9.23 18.73 16.18
N GLN A 396 -8.50 17.71 16.61
CA GLN A 396 -7.04 17.67 16.70
C GLN A 396 -6.43 16.80 15.59
N ASN A 397 -7.20 16.43 14.56
CA ASN A 397 -6.80 15.53 13.48
C ASN A 397 -6.35 14.14 13.97
N ARG A 398 -6.85 13.69 15.11
CA ARG A 398 -6.60 12.32 15.61
C ARG A 398 -7.65 11.38 15.06
N LEU A 399 -7.21 10.17 14.72
CA LEU A 399 -8.09 9.08 14.32
C LEU A 399 -8.93 8.65 15.52
N ILE A 400 -10.25 8.69 15.37
CA ILE A 400 -11.21 8.24 16.37
C ILE A 400 -12.26 7.36 15.70
N LYS A 401 -12.78 6.39 16.45
CA LYS A 401 -13.86 5.52 15.97
C LYS A 401 -15.10 6.30 15.53
N VAL A 402 -15.86 5.72 14.61
CA VAL A 402 -17.11 6.32 14.11
C VAL A 402 -18.31 5.86 14.93
N SER A 403 -18.31 4.58 15.33
CA SER A 403 -19.37 3.90 16.07
C SER A 403 -19.33 4.11 17.58
N GLU A 404 -20.42 3.70 18.22
CA GLU A 404 -20.61 3.65 19.66
C GLU A 404 -21.19 2.28 20.07
N LYS A 405 -21.22 1.97 21.37
CA LYS A 405 -21.92 0.78 21.85
C LYS A 405 -23.42 0.90 21.53
N GLY A 406 -24.02 -0.17 21.02
CA GLY A 406 -25.34 -0.25 20.39
C GLY A 406 -25.34 -0.31 18.85
N ASP A 407 -24.26 0.09 18.17
CA ASP A 407 -24.23 0.19 16.70
C ASP A 407 -23.92 -1.13 15.97
N SER A 408 -23.56 -2.21 16.67
CA SER A 408 -23.33 -3.52 16.03
C SER A 408 -24.52 -3.93 15.16
N GLY A 409 -24.25 -4.42 13.96
CA GLY A 409 -25.27 -4.79 12.98
C GLY A 409 -25.67 -3.66 12.03
N SER A 410 -25.28 -2.40 12.28
CA SER A 410 -25.57 -1.28 11.37
C SER A 410 -24.86 -1.46 10.02
N ILE A 411 -25.55 -1.14 8.92
CA ILE A 411 -24.95 -1.14 7.58
C ILE A 411 -24.29 0.22 7.31
N VAL A 412 -23.06 0.16 6.79
CA VAL A 412 -22.28 1.31 6.37
C VAL A 412 -22.40 1.50 4.87
N TYR A 413 -22.67 2.73 4.47
CA TYR A 413 -22.93 3.13 3.10
C TYR A 413 -21.81 4.03 2.59
N ASP A 414 -21.53 3.91 1.30
CA ASP A 414 -20.82 4.91 0.52
C ASP A 414 -21.66 6.19 0.43
N GLU A 415 -21.12 7.33 0.83
CA GLU A 415 -21.86 8.61 0.81
C GLU A 415 -22.27 9.05 -0.60
N GLN A 416 -21.48 8.70 -1.63
CA GLN A 416 -21.73 9.13 -3.01
C GLN A 416 -22.69 8.19 -3.74
N THR A 417 -22.51 6.88 -3.58
CA THR A 417 -23.26 5.88 -4.35
C THR A 417 -24.42 5.28 -3.58
N ASN A 418 -24.49 5.49 -2.25
CA ASN A 418 -25.40 4.82 -1.33
C ASN A 418 -25.33 3.27 -1.41
N ALA A 419 -24.22 2.73 -1.91
CA ALA A 419 -23.97 1.30 -1.92
C ALA A 419 -23.56 0.83 -0.52
N ALA A 420 -24.10 -0.30 -0.07
CA ALA A 420 -23.65 -0.93 1.16
C ALA A 420 -22.21 -1.46 1.00
N LEU A 421 -21.38 -1.16 2.00
CA LEU A 421 -19.94 -1.50 2.04
C LEU A 421 -19.64 -2.56 3.08
N GLY A 422 -20.28 -2.48 4.24
CA GLY A 422 -20.05 -3.42 5.33
C GLY A 422 -21.05 -3.30 6.47
N MET A 423 -20.98 -4.23 7.42
CA MET A 423 -21.79 -4.26 8.63
C MET A 423 -20.90 -4.07 9.87
N VAL A 424 -21.22 -3.11 10.72
CA VAL A 424 -20.46 -2.81 11.95
C VAL A 424 -20.45 -4.02 12.89
N VAL A 425 -19.25 -4.47 13.30
CA VAL A 425 -19.10 -5.61 14.22
C VAL A 425 -18.36 -5.23 15.51
N ALA A 426 -17.32 -4.41 15.41
CA ALA A 426 -16.44 -4.11 16.53
C ALA A 426 -15.88 -2.69 16.42
N GLN A 427 -15.27 -2.21 17.50
CA GLN A 427 -14.56 -0.94 17.54
C GLN A 427 -13.42 -0.99 18.54
N ASP A 428 -12.46 -0.09 18.38
CA ASP A 428 -11.44 0.18 19.38
C ASP A 428 -11.47 1.69 19.75
N LYS A 429 -10.37 2.35 20.09
CA LYS A 429 -10.36 3.81 20.33
C LYS A 429 -10.26 4.65 19.05
N ALA A 430 -9.69 4.13 17.98
CA ALA A 430 -9.38 4.83 16.74
C ALA A 430 -10.23 4.39 15.54
N PHE A 431 -10.73 3.16 15.53
CA PHE A 431 -11.38 2.53 14.38
C PHE A 431 -12.70 1.87 14.75
N THR A 432 -13.58 1.84 13.76
CA THR A 432 -14.76 0.98 13.71
C THR A 432 -14.51 -0.06 12.63
N TYR A 433 -14.87 -1.31 12.92
CA TYR A 433 -14.58 -2.45 12.06
C TYR A 433 -15.86 -3.03 11.48
N LEU A 434 -15.81 -3.37 10.18
CA LEU A 434 -16.95 -3.86 9.42
C LEU A 434 -16.66 -5.22 8.82
N ILE A 435 -17.67 -6.08 8.80
CA ILE A 435 -17.70 -7.27 7.95
C ILE A 435 -18.07 -6.82 6.53
N PRO A 436 -17.29 -7.14 5.49
CA PRO A 436 -17.61 -6.76 4.11
C PRO A 436 -18.99 -7.25 3.67
N PHE A 437 -19.80 -6.35 3.10
CA PHE A 437 -21.21 -6.64 2.83
C PHE A 437 -21.40 -7.60 1.66
N ASP A 438 -20.55 -7.48 0.63
CA ASP A 438 -20.49 -8.42 -0.49
C ASP A 438 -20.21 -9.86 -0.01
N ARG A 439 -19.31 -10.02 0.95
CA ARG A 439 -19.03 -11.32 1.59
C ARG A 439 -20.25 -11.87 2.31
N ILE A 440 -20.95 -11.03 3.10
CA ILE A 440 -22.16 -11.44 3.80
C ILE A 440 -23.16 -12.06 2.82
N LEU A 441 -23.43 -11.38 1.69
CA LEU A 441 -24.41 -11.84 0.72
C LEU A 441 -23.94 -13.07 -0.07
N ASN A 442 -22.71 -13.03 -0.58
CA ASN A 442 -22.19 -14.06 -1.47
C ASN A 442 -21.96 -15.39 -0.74
N ASP A 443 -21.36 -15.37 0.45
CA ASP A 443 -21.00 -16.59 1.19
C ASP A 443 -22.24 -17.32 1.76
N ASN A 444 -23.37 -16.62 1.89
CA ASN A 444 -24.60 -17.14 2.51
C ASN A 444 -25.76 -17.35 1.53
N GLY A 445 -25.56 -17.10 0.23
CA GLY A 445 -26.63 -17.20 -0.75
C GLY A 445 -27.79 -16.25 -0.47
N LEU A 446 -27.48 -15.01 -0.09
CA LEU A 446 -28.45 -13.95 0.22
C LEU A 446 -28.44 -12.89 -0.88
N GLU A 447 -29.53 -12.13 -0.96
CA GLU A 447 -29.71 -11.00 -1.87
C GLU A 447 -30.39 -9.84 -1.12
N LEU A 448 -30.17 -8.62 -1.62
CA LEU A 448 -30.91 -7.46 -1.15
C LEU A 448 -32.40 -7.63 -1.45
N PHE A 449 -33.25 -7.32 -0.46
CA PHE A 449 -34.68 -7.31 -0.66
C PHE A 449 -35.07 -6.04 -1.43
N LYS A 450 -35.42 -6.21 -2.71
CA LYS A 450 -35.87 -5.12 -3.59
C LYS A 450 -37.39 -5.17 -3.64
N ASP A 451 -38.05 -4.37 -2.81
CA ASP A 451 -39.49 -4.23 -2.87
C ASP A 451 -39.88 -2.76 -2.99
N SER A 452 -40.83 -2.49 -3.89
CA SER A 452 -41.36 -1.16 -4.18
C SER A 452 -42.10 -0.52 -3.01
N PHE A 453 -42.46 -1.30 -1.98
CA PHE A 453 -43.18 -0.79 -0.81
C PHE A 453 -42.29 0.00 0.18
N LEU A 454 -40.97 -0.15 0.10
CA LEU A 454 -40.01 0.49 1.01
C LEU A 454 -39.34 1.76 0.44
N SER A 455 -39.61 2.10 -0.82
CA SER A 455 -39.04 3.28 -1.51
C SER A 455 -39.87 4.55 -1.36
#